data_AF-A0A845TWQ2-F1
#
_entry.id   AF-A0A845TWQ2-F1
#
_cell.length_a   1.000
_cell.length_b   1.000
_cell.length_c   1.000
_cell.angle_alpha   90.00
_cell.angle_beta   90.00
_cell.angle_gamma   90.00
#
_symmetry.space_group_name_H-M   'P 1'
#
loop_
_entity.id
_entity.type
_entity.pdbx_description
1 polymer ?
#
loop_
_entity_poly.entity_id
_entity_poly.type
_entity_poly.pdbx_seq_one_letter_code
_entity_poly.pdbx_strand_id
1 'polypeptide(L)'
;MQRLTALLKNTFTCGAPDAMPEPDPRFEQRKQRLYPPGLATTPLDRDVLACTANDTPQAAALRRQLQGRKSLRQAWQKAARASRPDKLRALLLLFDERRISTELARPRFNSPLQQARNRPGLTDTALDQAIKQYPYFPTGWRERGVPVPPRNFNAEPVVCRHLAMHHLRQMATAPGTLKCDLHEEFSSLETIRHKVDPDHMEQHYQALCARAGTSHLIANERFGAFLAGQFRAMESADPHIPQSTRLMLLESTKHTMSVGLRIKQDGNRTVYVVKVFDPNLSTHHARSRTDDLAMLEHKTLNDWLVDDNRPGIYYPEANAVSLLFVLDASDPIAPDANAVPRPGRLLASLDCALDATVMHHLLCDGFTGNLRQLAATFATLPDEQKITLLAGKNDKDEPGLYKAFQRGHADTMHAFAILLALVPQAARHALLMAWHPEAVPGLYAAFLGGHADLLRAYCAPLQLVPPSGRSSLLAASTEGVAGLHCAFFLPGQAEVIRAFSAPLALVPEADRAALVAAKNRRGENGVLVALRHGHADAIRAFRDLLEMVPQEQRANLLPPVDHAAASDSEHQAAIDAYESLRRWHSGSRRR
;
A
#
# COMPACT_ATOMS: atom_id res chain seq x y z
N MET A 1 -0.83 -21.79 31.44
CA MET A 1 -0.14 -20.50 31.29
C MET A 1 1.39 -20.57 31.47
N GLN A 2 1.94 -21.18 32.53
CA GLN A 2 3.42 -21.25 32.71
C GLN A 2 4.18 -22.11 31.67
N ARG A 3 3.51 -23.04 30.97
CA ARG A 3 4.11 -23.79 29.82
C ARG A 3 4.05 -23.03 28.48
N LEU A 4 3.20 -22.00 28.34
CA LEU A 4 3.18 -21.13 27.15
C LEU A 4 4.30 -20.07 27.19
N THR A 5 4.71 -19.68 28.40
CA THR A 5 5.85 -18.77 28.62
C THR A 5 7.21 -19.44 28.35
N ALA A 6 7.28 -20.77 28.35
CA ALA A 6 8.51 -21.51 28.05
C ALA A 6 8.77 -21.67 26.54
N LEU A 7 7.72 -21.71 25.70
CA LEU A 7 7.88 -21.75 24.24
C LEU A 7 8.19 -20.38 23.63
N LEU A 8 7.76 -19.28 24.28
CA LEU A 8 8.03 -17.91 23.83
C LEU A 8 9.40 -17.36 24.31
N LYS A 9 10.13 -18.10 25.14
CA LYS A 9 11.48 -17.71 25.61
C LYS A 9 12.61 -18.11 24.68
N ASN A 10 12.35 -18.89 23.62
CA ASN A 10 13.37 -19.30 22.66
C ASN A 10 13.47 -18.41 21.39
N THR A 11 12.75 -17.29 21.32
CA THR A 11 12.81 -16.36 20.16
C THR A 11 13.38 -14.97 20.46
N PHE A 12 13.84 -14.69 21.69
CA PHE A 12 14.58 -13.47 21.99
C PHE A 12 15.68 -13.72 23.03
N THR A 13 16.85 -14.17 22.58
CA THR A 13 18.09 -14.03 23.35
C THR A 13 18.74 -12.69 23.01
N CYS A 14 18.68 -11.75 23.94
CA CYS A 14 19.69 -10.70 24.04
C CYS A 14 21.06 -11.34 24.32
N GLY A 15 22.01 -11.07 23.42
CA GLY A 15 23.45 -10.93 23.69
C GLY A 15 24.16 -12.05 24.44
N ALA A 16 24.71 -13.03 23.70
CA ALA A 16 26.00 -13.58 24.07
C ALA A 16 27.10 -12.56 23.73
N PRO A 17 28.08 -12.29 24.61
CA PRO A 17 29.28 -11.58 24.21
C PRO A 17 30.15 -12.51 23.36
N ASP A 18 30.58 -12.01 22.21
CA ASP A 18 31.67 -12.55 21.37
C ASP A 18 31.49 -14.00 20.85
N ALA A 19 30.37 -14.28 20.19
CA ALA A 19 30.43 -15.25 19.09
C ALA A 19 31.24 -14.62 17.95
N MET A 20 32.34 -15.25 17.55
CA MET A 20 33.17 -14.79 16.42
C MET A 20 32.27 -14.68 15.18
N PRO A 21 32.18 -13.50 14.54
CA PRO A 21 31.36 -13.35 13.34
C PRO A 21 31.92 -14.26 12.24
N GLU A 22 31.03 -14.88 11.45
CA GLU A 22 31.43 -15.59 10.24
C GLU A 22 32.31 -14.69 9.34
N PRO A 23 33.28 -15.25 8.61
CA PRO A 23 34.16 -14.48 7.73
C PRO A 23 33.31 -13.65 6.76
N ASP A 24 33.48 -12.34 6.73
CA ASP A 24 32.78 -11.51 5.74
C ASP A 24 33.42 -11.73 4.36
N PRO A 25 32.73 -12.36 3.39
CA PRO A 25 33.31 -12.66 2.08
C PRO A 25 33.67 -11.38 1.29
N ARG A 26 33.20 -10.21 1.73
CA ARG A 26 33.47 -8.91 1.11
C ARG A 26 34.54 -8.10 1.84
N PHE A 27 35.21 -8.67 2.83
CA PHE A 27 36.22 -7.95 3.61
C PHE A 27 37.27 -7.27 2.71
N GLU A 28 37.83 -8.01 1.76
CA GLU A 28 38.83 -7.47 0.83
C GLU A 28 38.27 -6.40 -0.12
N GLN A 29 37.04 -6.55 -0.59
CA GLN A 29 36.38 -5.52 -1.42
C GLN A 29 36.14 -4.22 -0.63
N ARG A 30 35.66 -4.32 0.62
CA ARG A 30 35.48 -3.16 1.52
C ARG A 30 36.82 -2.52 1.85
N LYS A 31 37.86 -3.34 2.06
CA LYS A 31 39.24 -2.90 2.30
C LYS A 31 39.78 -2.08 1.13
N GLN A 32 39.68 -2.58 -0.10
CA GLN A 32 40.11 -1.84 -1.30
C GLN A 32 39.40 -0.50 -1.48
N ARG A 33 38.12 -0.42 -1.08
CA ARG A 33 37.33 0.83 -1.14
C ARG A 33 37.74 1.85 -0.09
N LEU A 34 37.95 1.39 1.15
CA LEU A 34 38.36 2.25 2.25
C LEU A 34 39.85 2.64 2.15
N TYR A 35 40.66 1.79 1.51
CA TYR A 35 42.11 1.95 1.38
C TYR A 35 42.55 1.90 -0.10
N PRO A 36 42.14 2.86 -0.94
CA PRO A 36 42.55 2.89 -2.34
C PRO A 36 44.07 3.08 -2.50
N PRO A 37 44.65 2.63 -3.62
CA PRO A 37 46.06 2.88 -3.94
C PRO A 37 46.41 4.38 -3.88
N GLY A 38 47.55 4.71 -3.28
CA GLY A 38 48.02 6.10 -3.14
C GLY A 38 47.48 6.85 -1.93
N LEU A 39 46.63 6.22 -1.11
CA LEU A 39 46.20 6.79 0.17
C LEU A 39 47.37 6.86 1.16
N ALA A 40 47.59 8.01 1.78
CA ALA A 40 48.57 8.14 2.86
C ALA A 40 48.18 7.23 4.04
N THR A 41 49.08 6.32 4.41
CA THR A 41 48.83 5.32 5.45
C THR A 41 49.47 5.72 6.78
N THR A 42 48.67 5.69 7.84
CA THR A 42 49.13 5.79 9.23
C THR A 42 49.65 4.43 9.72
N PRO A 43 50.33 4.36 10.88
CA PRO A 43 50.67 3.07 11.50
C PRO A 43 49.44 2.16 11.70
N LEU A 44 48.31 2.73 12.14
CA LEU A 44 47.06 1.98 12.28
C LEU A 44 46.58 1.42 10.93
N ASP A 45 46.66 2.21 9.86
CA ASP A 45 46.24 1.75 8.54
C ASP A 45 47.10 0.56 8.06
N ARG A 46 48.40 0.54 8.38
CA ARG A 46 49.28 -0.60 8.08
C ARG A 46 48.88 -1.86 8.86
N ASP A 47 48.56 -1.71 10.14
CA ASP A 47 48.10 -2.84 10.97
C ASP A 47 46.76 -3.39 10.47
N VAL A 48 45.85 -2.51 10.05
CA VAL A 48 44.56 -2.87 9.45
C VAL A 48 44.74 -3.55 8.10
N LEU A 49 45.66 -3.05 7.26
CA LEU A 49 45.95 -3.63 5.94
C LEU A 49 46.58 -5.03 6.04
N ALA A 50 47.25 -5.36 7.15
CA ALA A 50 47.79 -6.68 7.41
C ALA A 50 46.70 -7.73 7.75
N CYS A 51 45.49 -7.29 8.14
CA CYS A 51 44.38 -8.21 8.38
C CYS A 51 43.90 -8.82 7.05
N THR A 52 43.71 -10.14 7.02
CA THR A 52 43.20 -10.89 5.85
C THR A 52 41.70 -11.11 5.91
N ALA A 53 41.10 -11.08 7.11
CA ALA A 53 39.67 -11.17 7.34
C ALA A 53 39.28 -10.49 8.66
N ASN A 54 37.99 -10.21 8.82
CA ASN A 54 37.44 -9.58 10.02
C ASN A 54 37.46 -10.52 11.24
N ASP A 55 37.45 -11.82 11.08
CA ASP A 55 37.46 -12.81 12.18
C ASP A 55 38.88 -13.18 12.66
N THR A 56 39.93 -12.61 12.07
CA THR A 56 41.30 -12.91 12.49
C THR A 56 41.60 -12.43 13.92
N PRO A 57 42.51 -13.09 14.68
CA PRO A 57 42.94 -12.62 16.00
C PRO A 57 43.50 -11.19 15.98
N GLN A 58 44.17 -10.81 14.89
CA GLN A 58 44.70 -9.48 14.64
C GLN A 58 43.57 -8.45 14.51
N ALA A 59 42.57 -8.72 13.67
CA ALA A 59 41.37 -7.89 13.54
C ALA A 59 40.61 -7.78 14.88
N ALA A 60 40.51 -8.86 15.65
CA ALA A 60 39.88 -8.87 16.96
C ALA A 60 40.65 -8.03 18.00
N ALA A 61 41.98 -8.02 17.95
CA ALA A 61 42.81 -7.16 18.79
C ALA A 61 42.64 -5.67 18.41
N LEU A 62 42.68 -5.35 17.12
CA LEU A 62 42.46 -4.00 16.62
C LEU A 62 41.06 -3.48 16.95
N ARG A 63 40.01 -4.31 16.81
CA ARG A 63 38.66 -3.96 17.26
C ARG A 63 38.63 -3.58 18.73
N ARG A 64 39.21 -4.42 19.59
CA ARG A 64 39.30 -4.16 21.04
C ARG A 64 40.07 -2.88 21.34
N GLN A 65 41.14 -2.59 20.61
CA GLN A 65 41.91 -1.34 20.75
C GLN A 65 41.11 -0.10 20.30
N LEU A 66 40.42 -0.19 19.17
CA LEU A 66 39.63 0.92 18.60
C LEU A 66 38.39 1.23 19.43
N GLN A 67 37.68 0.18 19.86
CA GLN A 67 36.43 0.28 20.62
C GLN A 67 36.70 0.52 22.11
N GLY A 68 37.71 -0.13 22.69
CA GLY A 68 37.95 -0.13 24.13
C GLY A 68 36.72 -0.65 24.89
N ARG A 69 36.35 0.04 25.99
CA ARG A 69 35.13 -0.26 26.78
C ARG A 69 33.86 0.43 26.26
N LYS A 70 33.88 0.99 25.05
CA LYS A 70 32.78 1.82 24.50
C LYS A 70 31.89 1.00 23.57
N SER A 71 30.70 1.52 23.26
CA SER A 71 29.95 1.01 22.09
C SER A 71 30.62 1.42 20.77
N LEU A 72 30.29 0.76 19.67
CA LEU A 72 30.81 1.12 18.35
C LEU A 72 30.42 2.57 18.01
N ARG A 73 29.18 2.96 18.30
CA ARG A 73 28.70 4.35 18.16
C ARG A 73 29.56 5.36 18.94
N GLN A 74 29.91 5.06 20.18
CA GLN A 74 30.75 5.95 21.00
C GLN A 74 32.20 6.03 20.50
N ALA A 75 32.75 4.90 20.04
CA ALA A 75 34.08 4.85 19.44
C ALA A 75 34.13 5.69 18.16
N TRP A 76 33.13 5.53 17.29
CA TRP A 76 32.92 6.31 16.08
C TRP A 76 32.86 7.81 16.37
N GLN A 77 31.98 8.23 17.28
CA GLN A 77 31.84 9.63 17.67
C GLN A 77 33.14 10.23 18.23
N LYS A 78 33.91 9.45 19.00
CA LYS A 78 35.22 9.91 19.48
C LYS A 78 36.21 10.12 18.33
N ALA A 79 36.29 9.17 17.40
CA ALA A 79 37.18 9.28 16.24
C ALA A 79 36.78 10.46 15.33
N ALA A 80 35.48 10.64 15.08
CA ALA A 80 34.95 11.76 14.32
C ALA A 80 35.26 13.10 15.01
N ARG A 81 35.05 13.22 16.33
CA ARG A 81 35.35 14.45 17.08
C ARG A 81 36.82 14.86 17.00
N ALA A 82 37.71 13.87 16.97
CA ALA A 82 39.15 14.05 16.85
C ALA A 82 39.64 14.18 15.40
N SER A 83 38.75 14.22 14.41
CA SER A 83 39.07 14.29 12.98
C SER A 83 40.06 13.20 12.53
N ARG A 84 39.80 11.95 12.93
CA ARG A 84 40.66 10.78 12.67
C ARG A 84 40.08 9.86 11.58
N PRO A 85 40.28 10.16 10.28
CA PRO A 85 39.73 9.34 9.19
C PRO A 85 40.31 7.92 9.18
N ASP A 86 41.57 7.73 9.56
CA ASP A 86 42.24 6.44 9.75
C ASP A 86 41.45 5.51 10.68
N LYS A 87 41.01 6.03 11.83
CA LYS A 87 40.19 5.28 12.79
C LYS A 87 38.79 4.99 12.27
N LEU A 88 38.19 5.93 11.55
CA LEU A 88 36.85 5.75 11.00
C LEU A 88 36.83 4.69 9.89
N ARG A 89 37.83 4.69 9.00
CA ARG A 89 38.03 3.63 7.99
C ARG A 89 38.22 2.27 8.66
N ALA A 90 39.08 2.19 9.68
CA ALA A 90 39.30 0.96 10.42
C ALA A 90 38.02 0.42 11.09
N LEU A 91 37.19 1.31 11.67
CA LEU A 91 35.91 0.93 12.27
C LEU A 91 34.90 0.44 11.22
N LEU A 92 34.85 1.01 10.01
CA LEU A 92 33.98 0.51 8.94
C LEU A 92 34.44 -0.83 8.38
N LEU A 93 35.75 -1.07 8.32
CA LEU A 93 36.30 -2.30 7.78
C LEU A 93 36.19 -3.48 8.75
N LEU A 94 36.52 -3.25 10.02
CA LEU A 94 36.70 -4.32 11.01
C LEU A 94 35.39 -4.79 11.66
N PHE A 95 34.31 -4.03 11.55
CA PHE A 95 33.00 -4.40 12.08
C PHE A 95 32.10 -4.95 10.97
N ASP A 96 31.20 -5.85 11.34
CA ASP A 96 30.25 -6.44 10.40
C ASP A 96 29.19 -5.42 9.96
N GLU A 97 28.66 -5.66 8.77
CA GLU A 97 27.73 -4.78 8.08
C GLU A 97 26.42 -4.55 8.86
N ARG A 98 25.95 -5.57 9.59
CA ARG A 98 24.72 -5.51 10.38
C ARG A 98 24.89 -4.58 11.58
N ARG A 99 26.03 -4.65 12.27
CA ARG A 99 26.37 -3.71 13.35
C ARG A 99 26.55 -2.29 12.85
N ILE A 100 27.21 -2.08 11.71
CA ILE A 100 27.36 -0.75 11.12
C ILE A 100 25.98 -0.16 10.79
N SER A 101 25.13 -0.93 10.10
CA SER A 101 23.77 -0.50 9.75
C SER A 101 22.98 -0.11 11.00
N THR A 102 23.02 -0.95 12.04
CA THR A 102 22.24 -0.77 13.28
C THR A 102 22.75 0.36 14.18
N GLU A 103 24.07 0.46 14.39
CA GLU A 103 24.65 1.39 15.37
C GLU A 103 25.07 2.73 14.76
N LEU A 104 25.41 2.78 13.47
CA LEU A 104 26.04 3.94 12.83
C LEU A 104 25.22 4.52 11.67
N ALA A 105 24.58 3.67 10.86
CA ALA A 105 24.00 4.10 9.59
C ALA A 105 22.56 4.58 9.69
N ARG A 106 21.76 4.02 10.61
CA ARG A 106 20.32 4.30 10.74
C ARG A 106 19.97 5.76 10.48
N PRO A 107 19.12 6.09 9.51
CA PRO A 107 18.88 7.45 9.07
C PRO A 107 18.04 8.21 10.10
N ARG A 108 18.66 8.65 11.19
CA ARG A 108 18.17 9.85 11.86
C ARG A 108 18.62 11.03 11.01
N PHE A 109 17.95 12.18 11.14
CA PHE A 109 18.38 13.47 10.55
C PHE A 109 19.88 13.80 10.75
N ASN A 110 20.58 13.04 11.59
CA ASN A 110 22.02 13.04 11.66
C ASN A 110 22.53 11.68 12.21
N SER A 111 22.51 10.60 11.41
CA SER A 111 23.12 9.32 11.82
C SER A 111 24.61 9.52 12.19
N PRO A 112 25.21 8.69 13.06
CA PRO A 112 26.64 8.78 13.34
C PRO A 112 27.52 8.85 12.08
N LEU A 113 27.20 8.09 11.03
CA LEU A 113 27.89 8.19 9.75
C LEU A 113 27.75 9.60 9.13
N GLN A 114 26.54 10.14 9.07
CA GLN A 114 26.31 11.47 8.50
C GLN A 114 26.91 12.60 9.35
N GLN A 115 26.92 12.47 10.68
CA GLN A 115 27.58 13.42 11.58
C GLN A 115 29.08 13.51 11.30
N ALA A 116 29.74 12.38 11.05
CA ALA A 116 31.15 12.35 10.70
C ALA A 116 31.38 12.99 9.33
N ARG A 117 30.62 12.58 8.32
CA ARG A 117 30.71 13.11 6.94
C ARG A 117 30.54 14.63 6.87
N ASN A 118 29.63 15.20 7.66
CA ASN A 118 29.33 16.63 7.64
C ASN A 118 30.27 17.45 8.53
N ARG A 119 31.30 16.85 9.13
CA ARG A 119 32.17 17.53 10.09
C ARG A 119 33.25 18.35 9.37
N PRO A 120 33.37 19.66 9.69
CA PRO A 120 34.45 20.48 9.16
C PRO A 120 35.82 19.89 9.49
N GLY A 121 36.72 19.86 8.51
CA GLY A 121 38.09 19.34 8.66
C GLY A 121 38.24 17.82 8.60
N LEU A 122 37.17 17.05 8.38
CA LEU A 122 37.24 15.62 8.08
C LEU A 122 37.08 15.40 6.56
N THR A 123 38.15 15.62 5.81
CA THR A 123 38.18 15.38 4.35
C THR A 123 38.82 14.03 4.05
N ASP A 124 38.01 13.04 3.66
CA ASP A 124 38.48 11.73 3.19
C ASP A 124 37.49 11.19 2.15
N THR A 125 37.94 11.08 0.89
CA THR A 125 37.09 10.69 -0.24
C THR A 125 36.64 9.23 -0.15
N ALA A 126 37.53 8.33 0.29
CA ALA A 126 37.22 6.90 0.42
C ALA A 126 36.16 6.68 1.51
N LEU A 127 36.31 7.37 2.64
CA LEU A 127 35.35 7.36 3.73
C LEU A 127 34.00 7.96 3.31
N ASP A 128 33.97 9.10 2.62
CA ASP A 128 32.72 9.70 2.12
C ASP A 128 31.99 8.76 1.14
N GLN A 129 32.72 8.11 0.22
CA GLN A 129 32.15 7.12 -0.69
C GLN A 129 31.59 5.90 0.05
N ALA A 130 32.30 5.38 1.05
CA ALA A 130 31.83 4.26 1.86
C ALA A 130 30.57 4.63 2.67
N ILE A 131 30.53 5.82 3.28
CA ILE A 131 29.36 6.31 4.03
C ILE A 131 28.12 6.42 3.12
N LYS A 132 28.29 6.87 1.87
CA LYS A 132 27.19 7.04 0.91
C LYS A 132 26.54 5.72 0.43
N GLN A 133 27.15 4.57 0.71
CA GLN A 133 26.56 3.25 0.42
C GLN A 133 25.43 2.91 1.40
N TYR A 134 25.37 3.57 2.55
CA TYR A 134 24.25 3.50 3.47
C TYR A 134 23.22 4.58 3.17
N PRO A 135 21.93 4.35 3.44
CA PRO A 135 20.91 5.38 3.27
C PRO A 135 21.22 6.65 4.08
N TYR A 136 21.08 7.80 3.44
CA TYR A 136 21.40 9.10 4.01
C TYR A 136 20.50 10.22 3.48
N PHE A 137 20.39 11.30 4.24
CA PHE A 137 19.75 12.54 3.79
C PHE A 137 20.79 13.47 3.17
N PRO A 138 20.65 13.89 1.90
CA PRO A 138 21.54 14.87 1.29
C PRO A 138 21.65 16.16 2.12
N THR A 139 22.87 16.67 2.27
CA THR A 139 23.20 17.88 3.04
C THR A 139 22.58 19.14 2.44
N GLY A 140 22.09 20.03 3.32
CA GLY A 140 21.52 21.34 2.95
C GLY A 140 20.29 21.72 3.77
N TRP A 141 19.61 20.73 4.35
CA TRP A 141 18.24 20.92 4.82
C TRP A 141 18.13 20.63 6.32
N ARG A 142 17.94 21.68 7.13
CA ARG A 142 17.88 21.59 8.61
C ARG A 142 16.46 21.63 9.18
N GLU A 143 15.47 21.95 8.37
CA GLU A 143 14.09 22.13 8.82
C GLU A 143 13.25 20.91 8.43
N ARG A 144 12.54 20.31 9.40
CA ARG A 144 11.53 19.30 9.07
C ARG A 144 10.44 20.00 8.28
N GLY A 145 10.06 19.43 7.14
CA GLY A 145 8.92 19.88 6.37
C GLY A 145 7.60 19.75 7.13
N VAL A 146 6.50 20.07 6.44
CA VAL A 146 5.17 20.04 7.03
C VAL A 146 4.75 18.61 7.36
N PRO A 147 4.33 18.30 8.60
CA PRO A 147 3.76 17.00 8.94
C PRO A 147 2.44 16.76 8.19
N VAL A 148 2.23 15.54 7.70
CA VAL A 148 0.97 15.13 7.06
C VAL A 148 -0.09 14.83 8.13
N PRO A 149 -1.37 15.26 7.97
CA PRO A 149 -1.98 15.84 6.77
C PRO A 149 -2.21 17.37 6.81
N PRO A 150 -1.82 18.12 5.76
CA PRO A 150 -2.35 19.44 5.44
C PRO A 150 -3.86 19.39 5.16
N ARG A 151 -4.62 20.42 5.59
CA ARG A 151 -6.02 20.62 5.17
C ARG A 151 -6.10 21.59 3.97
N ASN A 152 -6.87 21.26 2.93
CA ASN A 152 -7.16 22.16 1.79
C ASN A 152 -8.46 22.97 1.97
N PHE A 153 -8.59 24.06 1.20
CA PHE A 153 -9.81 24.86 1.03
C PHE A 153 -10.79 24.07 0.14
N ASN A 154 -11.38 23.00 0.70
CA ASN A 154 -12.57 22.25 0.23
C ASN A 154 -12.89 21.04 1.15
N ALA A 155 -12.32 21.00 2.37
CA ALA A 155 -12.51 19.99 3.40
C ALA A 155 -11.80 18.62 3.20
N GLU A 156 -11.27 18.27 2.03
CA GLU A 156 -10.47 17.04 1.87
C GLU A 156 -8.98 17.23 2.27
N PRO A 157 -8.41 16.32 3.09
CA PRO A 157 -7.02 16.40 3.50
C PRO A 157 -6.06 15.91 2.40
N VAL A 158 -4.94 16.62 2.21
CA VAL A 158 -3.82 16.08 1.43
C VAL A 158 -3.17 14.97 2.26
N VAL A 159 -3.09 13.77 1.71
CA VAL A 159 -2.56 12.57 2.38
C VAL A 159 -1.28 12.07 1.71
N CYS A 160 -0.63 11.08 2.32
CA CYS A 160 0.66 10.54 1.89
C CYS A 160 0.69 10.12 0.42
N ARG A 161 -0.34 9.41 -0.06
CA ARG A 161 -0.45 8.98 -1.47
C ARG A 161 -0.48 10.14 -2.46
N HIS A 162 -1.10 11.28 -2.12
CA HIS A 162 -1.10 12.46 -2.99
C HIS A 162 0.32 13.05 -3.14
N LEU A 163 1.04 13.18 -2.01
CA LEU A 163 2.41 13.70 -2.01
C LEU A 163 3.39 12.74 -2.69
N ALA A 164 3.27 11.43 -2.42
CA ALA A 164 4.10 10.41 -3.03
C ALA A 164 3.87 10.32 -4.55
N MET A 165 2.62 10.40 -4.99
CA MET A 165 2.27 10.41 -6.41
C MET A 165 2.79 11.67 -7.10
N HIS A 166 2.62 12.85 -6.50
CA HIS A 166 3.17 14.10 -7.02
C HIS A 166 4.69 14.04 -7.15
N HIS A 167 5.40 13.59 -6.11
CA HIS A 167 6.85 13.42 -6.14
C HIS A 167 7.28 12.44 -7.24
N LEU A 168 6.58 11.32 -7.39
CA LEU A 168 6.85 10.32 -8.43
C LEU A 168 6.68 10.92 -9.83
N ARG A 169 5.66 11.75 -10.05
CA ARG A 169 5.47 12.49 -11.32
C ARG A 169 6.58 13.50 -11.57
N GLN A 170 7.02 14.25 -10.57
CA GLN A 170 8.14 15.18 -10.71
C GLN A 170 9.45 14.46 -11.08
N MET A 171 9.71 13.28 -10.49
CA MET A 171 10.85 12.48 -10.92
C MET A 171 10.71 11.96 -12.36
N ALA A 172 9.49 11.66 -12.81
CA ALA A 172 9.22 11.16 -14.15
C ALA A 172 9.45 12.22 -15.25
N THR A 173 9.30 13.52 -14.95
CA THR A 173 9.61 14.61 -15.89
C THR A 173 11.12 14.89 -16.02
N ALA A 174 11.94 14.36 -15.11
CA ALA A 174 13.40 14.48 -15.12
C ALA A 174 14.09 13.11 -15.24
N PRO A 175 13.77 12.30 -16.28
CA PRO A 175 14.30 10.96 -16.44
C PRO A 175 15.82 11.00 -16.53
N GLY A 176 16.46 9.93 -16.08
CA GLY A 176 17.91 9.89 -16.00
C GLY A 176 18.51 10.72 -14.86
N THR A 177 17.82 11.66 -14.21
CA THR A 177 18.39 12.40 -13.06
C THR A 177 17.70 12.15 -11.72
N LEU A 178 16.42 11.77 -11.75
CA LEU A 178 15.54 11.66 -10.57
C LEU A 178 15.50 12.95 -9.75
N LYS A 179 15.60 14.13 -10.38
CA LYS A 179 15.58 15.41 -9.67
C LYS A 179 14.15 15.80 -9.32
N CYS A 180 13.97 16.25 -8.08
CA CYS A 180 12.79 16.94 -7.58
C CYS A 180 13.28 17.82 -6.43
N ASP A 181 12.99 19.11 -6.47
CA ASP A 181 13.32 20.03 -5.38
C ASP A 181 12.23 19.95 -4.31
N LEU A 182 12.42 19.03 -3.36
CA LEU A 182 11.44 18.77 -2.31
C LEU A 182 11.14 20.00 -1.44
N HIS A 183 12.07 20.95 -1.33
CA HIS A 183 11.83 22.17 -0.58
C HIS A 183 10.92 23.11 -1.36
N GLU A 184 11.20 23.32 -2.64
CA GLU A 184 10.30 24.09 -3.50
C GLU A 184 8.93 23.45 -3.67
N GLU A 185 8.82 22.12 -3.57
CA GLU A 185 7.55 21.40 -3.69
C GLU A 185 6.76 21.31 -2.38
N PHE A 186 7.44 21.15 -1.23
CA PHE A 186 6.79 20.69 0.00
C PHE A 186 7.25 21.37 1.31
N SER A 187 7.91 22.54 1.24
CA SER A 187 8.40 23.27 2.42
C SER A 187 7.30 23.88 3.29
N SER A 188 6.14 24.19 2.73
CA SER A 188 5.05 24.85 3.45
C SER A 188 3.67 24.33 3.06
N LEU A 189 2.68 24.57 3.93
CA LEU A 189 1.27 24.25 3.65
C LEU A 189 0.75 24.97 2.41
N GLU A 190 1.18 26.22 2.20
CA GLU A 190 0.78 27.05 1.06
C GLU A 190 1.32 26.48 -0.25
N THR A 191 2.59 26.08 -0.27
CA THR A 191 3.21 25.46 -1.44
C THR A 191 2.55 24.14 -1.80
N ILE A 192 2.30 23.28 -0.81
CA ILE A 192 1.58 22.01 -1.02
C ILE A 192 0.19 22.28 -1.59
N ARG A 193 -0.56 23.22 -1.01
CA ARG A 193 -1.90 23.59 -1.48
C ARG A 193 -1.92 24.08 -2.93
N HIS A 194 -0.89 24.80 -3.35
CA HIS A 194 -0.83 25.35 -4.70
C HIS A 194 -0.37 24.33 -5.74
N LYS A 195 0.53 23.41 -5.37
CA LYS A 195 1.16 22.47 -6.31
C LYS A 195 0.54 21.08 -6.33
N VAL A 196 -0.17 20.69 -5.27
CA VAL A 196 -0.73 19.34 -5.12
C VAL A 196 -2.26 19.42 -5.10
N ASP A 197 -2.85 19.14 -6.25
CA ASP A 197 -4.29 18.91 -6.38
C ASP A 197 -4.62 17.48 -5.91
N PRO A 198 -5.35 17.30 -4.78
CA PRO A 198 -5.63 15.99 -4.22
C PRO A 198 -6.49 15.12 -5.13
N ASP A 199 -7.51 15.66 -5.80
CA ASP A 199 -8.41 14.88 -6.65
C ASP A 199 -7.66 14.39 -7.89
N HIS A 200 -6.88 15.29 -8.50
CA HIS A 200 -6.05 14.92 -9.64
C HIS A 200 -4.97 13.90 -9.27
N MET A 201 -4.37 14.02 -8.08
CA MET A 201 -3.38 13.04 -7.61
C MET A 201 -4.01 11.70 -7.23
N GLU A 202 -5.22 11.69 -6.68
CA GLU A 202 -5.98 10.49 -6.39
C GLU A 202 -6.27 9.70 -7.67
N GLN A 203 -6.69 10.38 -8.74
CA GLN A 203 -6.93 9.75 -10.05
C GLN A 203 -5.67 9.11 -10.64
N HIS A 204 -4.52 9.79 -10.53
CA HIS A 204 -3.24 9.22 -10.97
C HIS A 204 -2.83 8.01 -10.10
N TYR A 205 -3.02 8.12 -8.80
CA TYR A 205 -2.73 7.05 -7.85
C TYR A 205 -3.57 5.80 -8.16
N GLN A 206 -4.89 5.95 -8.32
CA GLN A 206 -5.81 4.87 -8.63
C GLN A 206 -5.47 4.22 -9.98
N ALA A 207 -5.23 5.03 -11.02
CA ALA A 207 -4.83 4.54 -12.33
C ALA A 207 -3.53 3.73 -12.28
N LEU A 208 -2.52 4.18 -11.52
CA LEU A 208 -1.26 3.44 -11.36
C LEU A 208 -1.49 2.14 -10.59
N CYS A 209 -2.20 2.20 -9.48
CA CYS A 209 -2.50 1.01 -8.68
C CYS A 209 -3.27 -0.02 -9.49
N ALA A 210 -4.20 0.38 -10.37
CA ALA A 210 -4.98 -0.54 -11.20
C ALA A 210 -4.19 -1.11 -12.40
N ARG A 211 -3.33 -0.30 -13.02
CA ARG A 211 -2.74 -0.60 -14.35
C ARG A 211 -1.25 -0.93 -14.34
N ALA A 212 -0.56 -0.82 -13.20
CA ALA A 212 0.87 -1.12 -13.12
C ALA A 212 1.20 -2.47 -13.76
N GLY A 213 2.05 -2.46 -14.78
CA GLY A 213 2.44 -3.66 -15.53
C GLY A 213 3.20 -4.68 -14.69
N THR A 214 3.88 -4.20 -13.65
CA THR A 214 4.61 -5.04 -12.69
C THR A 214 4.29 -4.59 -11.27
N SER A 215 3.90 -5.53 -10.42
CA SER A 215 3.65 -5.27 -8.99
C SER A 215 4.25 -6.39 -8.13
N HIS A 216 4.75 -6.05 -6.95
CA HIS A 216 5.45 -6.97 -6.07
C HIS A 216 4.98 -6.82 -4.63
N LEU A 217 4.81 -7.92 -3.90
CA LEU A 217 4.50 -7.88 -2.47
C LEU A 217 5.62 -8.58 -1.70
N ILE A 218 6.32 -7.83 -0.86
CA ILE A 218 7.57 -8.30 -0.23
C ILE A 218 7.56 -8.10 1.27
N ALA A 219 8.28 -8.93 2.02
CA ALA A 219 8.59 -8.63 3.41
C ALA A 219 9.58 -7.44 3.49
N ASN A 220 9.38 -6.53 4.43
CA ASN A 220 10.22 -5.32 4.57
C ASN A 220 11.70 -5.64 4.83
N GLU A 221 12.00 -6.79 5.44
CA GLU A 221 13.36 -7.27 5.63
C GLU A 221 14.06 -7.63 4.32
N ARG A 222 13.31 -7.91 3.25
CA ARG A 222 13.82 -8.25 1.92
C ARG A 222 13.89 -7.05 0.98
N PHE A 223 13.61 -5.83 1.45
CA PHE A 223 13.57 -4.62 0.61
C PHE A 223 14.88 -4.40 -0.16
N GLY A 224 16.03 -4.55 0.48
CA GLY A 224 17.33 -4.42 -0.18
C GLY A 224 17.58 -5.46 -1.26
N ALA A 225 17.23 -6.73 -0.99
CA ALA A 225 17.31 -7.81 -1.98
C ALA A 225 16.38 -7.55 -3.18
N PHE A 226 15.17 -7.05 -2.91
CA PHE A 226 14.24 -6.61 -3.95
C PHE A 226 14.86 -5.50 -4.81
N LEU A 227 15.41 -4.43 -4.20
CA LEU A 227 16.04 -3.34 -4.94
C LEU A 227 17.20 -3.83 -5.82
N ALA A 228 18.04 -4.73 -5.31
CA ALA A 228 19.13 -5.33 -6.08
C ALA A 228 18.61 -6.13 -7.29
N GLY A 229 17.54 -6.92 -7.11
CA GLY A 229 16.86 -7.61 -8.20
C GLY A 229 16.31 -6.65 -9.27
N GLN A 230 15.75 -5.52 -8.84
CA GLN A 230 15.25 -4.49 -9.77
C GLN A 230 16.39 -3.86 -10.58
N PHE A 231 17.55 -3.58 -9.97
CA PHE A 231 18.71 -3.10 -10.71
C PHE A 231 19.23 -4.12 -11.72
N ARG A 232 19.34 -5.40 -11.35
CA ARG A 232 19.72 -6.47 -12.30
C ARG A 232 18.76 -6.55 -13.49
N ALA A 233 17.46 -6.43 -13.24
CA ALA A 233 16.45 -6.40 -14.29
C ALA A 233 16.58 -5.15 -15.19
N MET A 234 16.96 -4.01 -14.62
CA MET A 234 17.25 -2.79 -15.40
C MET A 234 18.50 -2.94 -16.26
N GLU A 235 19.56 -3.62 -15.77
CA GLU A 235 20.76 -3.91 -16.55
C GLU A 235 20.50 -4.87 -17.70
N SER A 236 19.68 -5.90 -17.49
CA SER A 236 19.35 -6.87 -18.53
C SER A 236 18.44 -6.31 -19.62
N ALA A 237 17.59 -5.33 -19.29
CA ALA A 237 16.62 -4.76 -20.22
C ALA A 237 17.28 -3.90 -21.30
N ASP A 238 18.37 -3.20 -20.96
CA ASP A 238 19.17 -2.49 -21.95
C ASP A 238 20.64 -2.38 -21.48
N PRO A 239 21.52 -3.27 -21.96
CA PRO A 239 22.96 -3.26 -21.63
C PRO A 239 23.68 -1.99 -22.09
N HIS A 240 23.06 -1.18 -22.96
CA HIS A 240 23.64 -0.01 -23.59
C HIS A 240 23.07 1.31 -23.07
N ILE A 241 22.15 1.31 -22.09
CA ILE A 241 21.72 2.55 -21.44
C ILE A 241 22.61 2.86 -20.22
N PRO A 242 23.59 3.80 -20.36
CA PRO A 242 24.42 4.20 -19.24
C PRO A 242 23.68 5.01 -18.17
N GLN A 243 22.39 5.35 -18.37
CA GLN A 243 21.58 6.16 -17.46
C GLN A 243 20.09 5.74 -17.45
N SER A 244 19.75 4.59 -16.88
CA SER A 244 18.36 4.13 -16.78
C SER A 244 17.73 4.51 -15.45
N THR A 245 16.42 4.77 -15.45
CA THR A 245 15.64 5.05 -14.24
C THR A 245 14.43 4.15 -14.14
N ARG A 246 14.04 3.82 -12.90
CA ARG A 246 12.80 3.10 -12.60
C ARG A 246 12.13 3.74 -11.40
N LEU A 247 10.82 3.96 -11.49
CA LEU A 247 10.03 4.60 -10.45
C LEU A 247 8.97 3.63 -9.93
N MET A 248 8.67 3.72 -8.64
CA MET A 248 7.71 2.83 -7.99
C MET A 248 6.95 3.57 -6.89
N LEU A 249 5.67 3.25 -6.72
CA LEU A 249 5.00 3.47 -5.44
C LEU A 249 5.33 2.32 -4.49
N LEU A 250 5.43 2.64 -3.20
CA LEU A 250 5.69 1.71 -2.12
C LEU A 250 4.60 1.89 -1.07
N GLU A 251 3.81 0.85 -0.84
CA GLU A 251 2.60 0.91 -0.02
C GLU A 251 2.66 -0.06 1.16
N SER A 252 2.19 0.45 2.29
CA SER A 252 1.69 -0.35 3.42
C SER A 252 0.17 -0.21 3.46
N THR A 253 -0.48 -0.80 4.46
CA THR A 253 -1.91 -0.60 4.71
C THR A 253 -2.26 0.82 5.18
N LYS A 254 -1.28 1.61 5.64
CA LYS A 254 -1.49 2.96 6.20
C LYS A 254 -0.83 4.09 5.44
N HIS A 255 0.24 3.80 4.71
CA HIS A 255 1.16 4.80 4.21
C HIS A 255 1.67 4.46 2.82
N THR A 256 1.76 5.49 2.00
CA THR A 256 2.27 5.43 0.62
C THR A 256 3.52 6.29 0.53
N MET A 257 4.57 5.72 -0.05
CA MET A 257 5.86 6.35 -0.32
C MET A 257 6.18 6.21 -1.81
N SER A 258 7.27 6.85 -2.26
CA SER A 258 7.79 6.64 -3.61
C SER A 258 9.26 6.28 -3.60
N VAL A 259 9.64 5.42 -4.56
CA VAL A 259 11.00 4.92 -4.74
C VAL A 259 11.46 5.24 -6.15
N GLY A 260 12.66 5.80 -6.26
CA GLY A 260 13.34 6.06 -7.52
C GLY A 260 14.67 5.33 -7.58
N LEU A 261 14.88 4.55 -8.63
CA LEU A 261 16.11 3.83 -8.93
C LEU A 261 16.79 4.46 -10.14
N ARG A 262 18.11 4.59 -10.09
CA ARG A 262 18.92 5.07 -11.20
C ARG A 262 20.20 4.28 -11.32
N ILE A 263 20.47 3.76 -12.51
CA ILE A 263 21.80 3.30 -12.91
C ILE A 263 22.50 4.48 -13.57
N LYS A 264 23.78 4.70 -13.26
CA LYS A 264 24.61 5.68 -13.95
C LYS A 264 26.05 5.21 -14.06
N GLN A 265 26.77 5.70 -15.06
CA GLN A 265 28.22 5.52 -15.17
C GLN A 265 28.98 6.61 -14.42
N ASP A 266 30.04 6.22 -13.72
CA ASP A 266 31.02 7.10 -13.06
C ASP A 266 32.43 6.66 -13.43
N GLY A 267 32.96 7.22 -14.52
CA GLY A 267 34.11 6.64 -15.21
C GLY A 267 33.75 5.26 -15.78
N ASN A 268 34.55 4.23 -15.44
CA ASN A 268 34.32 2.85 -15.87
C ASN A 268 33.48 2.04 -14.86
N ARG A 269 32.85 2.69 -13.87
CA ARG A 269 32.08 2.01 -12.83
C ARG A 269 30.59 2.28 -12.99
N THR A 270 29.82 1.20 -13.01
CA THR A 270 28.37 1.26 -12.85
C THR A 270 28.03 1.62 -11.41
N VAL A 271 27.15 2.60 -11.24
CA VAL A 271 26.71 3.10 -9.94
C VAL A 271 25.19 3.05 -9.88
N TYR A 272 24.69 2.44 -8.81
CA TYR A 272 23.30 2.30 -8.44
C TYR A 272 22.92 3.36 -7.41
N VAL A 273 21.87 4.11 -7.69
CA VAL A 273 21.33 5.15 -6.82
C VAL A 273 19.89 4.82 -6.51
N VAL A 274 19.58 4.81 -5.22
CA VAL A 274 18.21 4.62 -4.70
C VAL A 274 17.80 5.90 -4.00
N LYS A 275 16.56 6.34 -4.24
CA LYS A 275 15.90 7.41 -3.51
C LYS A 275 14.58 6.89 -2.95
N VAL A 276 14.34 7.08 -1.65
CA VAL A 276 13.08 6.77 -0.98
C VAL A 276 12.53 8.07 -0.41
N PHE A 277 11.37 8.48 -0.88
CA PHE A 277 10.66 9.66 -0.40
C PHE A 277 9.52 9.23 0.51
N ASP A 278 9.59 9.70 1.76
CA ASP A 278 8.59 9.47 2.78
C ASP A 278 7.81 10.79 3.01
N PRO A 279 6.51 10.85 2.67
CA PRO A 279 5.70 12.03 2.90
C PRO A 279 5.68 12.56 4.34
N ASN A 280 5.96 11.73 5.36
CA ASN A 280 6.09 12.19 6.75
C ASN A 280 7.30 13.11 6.96
N LEU A 281 8.24 13.12 6.01
CA LEU A 281 9.38 14.03 5.90
C LEU A 281 9.37 14.71 4.52
N SER A 282 8.36 15.53 4.32
CA SER A 282 8.01 16.10 3.01
C SER A 282 9.15 16.82 2.28
N THR A 283 10.14 17.36 2.99
CA THR A 283 11.29 18.09 2.39
C THR A 283 12.54 17.23 2.19
N HIS A 284 12.48 15.92 2.49
CA HIS A 284 13.64 15.03 2.45
C HIS A 284 13.35 13.72 1.72
N HIS A 285 14.40 13.16 1.10
CA HIS A 285 14.40 11.78 0.68
C HIS A 285 15.66 11.09 1.22
N ALA A 286 15.50 9.85 1.65
CA ALA A 286 16.63 8.99 1.94
C ALA A 286 17.27 8.56 0.61
N ARG A 287 18.60 8.56 0.56
CA ARG A 287 19.38 8.26 -0.64
C ARG A 287 20.49 7.27 -0.32
N SER A 288 20.75 6.31 -1.20
CA SER A 288 22.02 5.58 -1.23
C SER A 288 22.69 5.68 -2.59
N ARG A 289 24.00 5.51 -2.61
CA ARG A 289 24.84 5.39 -3.80
C ARG A 289 25.84 4.26 -3.59
N THR A 290 25.71 3.18 -4.36
CA THR A 290 26.62 2.04 -4.33
C THR A 290 26.99 1.61 -5.75
N ASP A 291 28.18 1.05 -5.94
CA ASP A 291 28.64 0.33 -7.13
C ASP A 291 28.71 -1.19 -6.85
N ASP A 292 28.11 -1.64 -5.75
CA ASP A 292 27.98 -3.04 -5.35
C ASP A 292 26.55 -3.33 -4.89
N LEU A 293 25.84 -4.17 -5.65
CA LEU A 293 24.48 -4.58 -5.34
C LEU A 293 24.41 -5.50 -4.11
N ALA A 294 25.44 -6.30 -3.83
CA ALA A 294 25.43 -7.18 -2.65
C ALA A 294 25.34 -6.37 -1.35
N MET A 295 25.94 -5.17 -1.31
CA MET A 295 25.82 -4.25 -0.17
C MET A 295 24.40 -3.73 0.03
N LEU A 296 23.59 -3.70 -1.02
CA LEU A 296 22.18 -3.32 -0.95
C LEU A 296 21.31 -4.46 -0.44
N GLU A 297 21.63 -5.72 -0.77
CA GLU A 297 20.78 -6.90 -0.48
C GLU A 297 20.46 -7.10 1.00
N HIS A 298 21.38 -6.76 1.90
CA HIS A 298 21.19 -6.92 3.35
C HIS A 298 20.43 -5.76 4.01
N LYS A 299 20.09 -4.72 3.24
CA LYS A 299 19.35 -3.58 3.77
C LYS A 299 17.87 -3.93 3.85
N THR A 300 17.24 -3.50 4.92
CA THR A 300 15.80 -3.60 5.15
C THR A 300 15.14 -2.26 4.82
N LEU A 301 13.81 -2.22 4.72
CA LEU A 301 13.10 -0.94 4.56
C LEU A 301 13.34 0.01 5.75
N ASN A 302 13.48 -0.54 6.96
CA ASN A 302 13.76 0.25 8.16
C ASN A 302 15.08 1.03 8.08
N ASP A 303 16.03 0.59 7.25
CA ASP A 303 17.28 1.33 7.01
C ASP A 303 17.04 2.63 6.22
N TRP A 304 15.83 2.88 5.71
CA TRP A 304 15.47 4.07 4.94
C TRP A 304 14.51 5.03 5.68
N LEU A 305 13.85 4.54 6.73
CA LEU A 305 12.84 5.30 7.49
C LEU A 305 13.49 6.05 8.66
N VAL A 306 12.94 7.22 8.99
CA VAL A 306 13.52 8.11 10.02
C VAL A 306 12.97 7.87 11.41
N ASP A 307 11.71 7.46 11.53
CA ASP A 307 11.05 7.26 12.81
C ASP A 307 10.97 5.76 13.18
N ASP A 308 12.16 5.15 13.30
CA ASP A 308 12.32 3.74 13.71
C ASP A 308 11.81 3.44 15.14
N ASN A 309 11.55 4.49 15.92
CA ASN A 309 10.98 4.40 17.25
C ASN A 309 9.46 4.23 17.24
N ARG A 310 8.80 4.33 16.08
CA ARG A 310 7.35 4.16 15.93
C ARG A 310 7.00 3.33 14.67
N PRO A 311 7.47 2.07 14.57
CA PRO A 311 7.19 1.22 13.41
C PRO A 311 5.69 1.11 13.10
N GLY A 312 4.83 1.14 14.14
CA GLY A 312 3.37 1.11 13.97
C GLY A 312 2.74 2.33 13.29
N ILE A 313 3.48 3.41 13.03
CA ILE A 313 3.01 4.51 12.17
C ILE A 313 2.98 4.07 10.70
N TYR A 314 3.96 3.26 10.28
CA TYR A 314 4.11 2.81 8.90
C TYR A 314 3.52 1.41 8.71
N TYR A 315 3.85 0.49 9.61
CA TYR A 315 3.50 -0.92 9.57
C TYR A 315 2.95 -1.34 10.94
N PRO A 316 1.66 -1.07 11.20
CA PRO A 316 1.00 -1.43 12.45
C PRO A 316 0.74 -2.93 12.60
N GLU A 317 0.72 -3.69 11.50
CA GLU A 317 0.54 -5.13 11.52
C GLU A 317 1.77 -5.87 12.06
N ALA A 318 1.54 -7.09 12.58
CA ALA A 318 2.61 -7.91 13.15
C ALA A 318 3.71 -8.25 12.12
N ASN A 319 3.31 -8.43 10.85
CA ASN A 319 4.22 -8.71 9.75
C ASN A 319 4.28 -7.49 8.83
N ALA A 320 5.46 -6.88 8.78
CA ALA A 320 5.68 -5.69 7.97
C ALA A 320 5.96 -6.10 6.51
N VAL A 321 4.95 -5.97 5.66
CA VAL A 321 5.03 -6.24 4.22
C VAL A 321 4.75 -4.98 3.42
N SER A 322 5.35 -4.86 2.24
CA SER A 322 5.15 -3.73 1.34
C SER A 322 4.73 -4.18 -0.05
N LEU A 323 3.69 -3.54 -0.57
CA LEU A 323 3.25 -3.65 -1.95
C LEU A 323 3.95 -2.58 -2.79
N LEU A 324 4.54 -2.97 -3.91
CA LEU A 324 5.20 -2.06 -4.85
C LEU A 324 4.51 -2.09 -6.20
N PHE A 325 4.18 -0.91 -6.72
CA PHE A 325 3.68 -0.72 -8.08
C PHE A 325 4.77 -0.05 -8.91
N VAL A 326 5.28 -0.77 -9.92
CA VAL A 326 6.33 -0.24 -10.80
C VAL A 326 5.68 0.59 -11.90
N LEU A 327 6.14 1.84 -12.05
CA LEU A 327 5.73 2.70 -13.16
C LEU A 327 6.43 2.22 -14.44
N ASP A 328 5.63 1.98 -15.48
CA ASP A 328 6.14 1.67 -16.82
C ASP A 328 6.66 2.95 -17.47
N ALA A 329 7.90 2.93 -17.95
CA ALA A 329 8.51 4.07 -18.64
C ALA A 329 7.80 4.41 -19.96
N SER A 330 7.09 3.44 -20.56
CA SER A 330 6.35 3.59 -21.82
C SER A 330 4.89 3.99 -21.64
N ASP A 331 4.33 3.89 -20.43
CA ASP A 331 2.95 4.27 -20.09
C ASP A 331 2.98 5.29 -18.93
N PRO A 332 3.20 6.59 -19.19
CA PRO A 332 3.00 7.62 -18.19
C PRO A 332 1.49 7.69 -17.88
N ILE A 333 1.08 6.92 -16.89
CA ILE A 333 -0.32 6.66 -16.55
C ILE A 333 -1.12 7.97 -16.46
N ALA A 334 -2.04 8.12 -17.42
CA ALA A 334 -3.04 9.17 -17.44
C ALA A 334 -3.98 9.05 -16.22
N PRO A 335 -4.51 10.17 -15.70
CA PRO A 335 -5.44 10.13 -14.58
C PRO A 335 -6.73 9.41 -14.98
N ASP A 336 -7.22 8.51 -14.13
CA ASP A 336 -8.48 7.81 -14.33
C ASP A 336 -9.09 7.45 -12.97
N ALA A 337 -10.17 8.16 -12.60
CA ALA A 337 -10.91 7.95 -11.36
C ALA A 337 -11.65 6.61 -11.31
N ASN A 338 -11.89 6.00 -12.46
CA ASN A 338 -12.67 4.77 -12.60
C ASN A 338 -11.79 3.59 -13.00
N ALA A 339 -10.47 3.71 -12.79
CA ALA A 339 -9.53 2.67 -13.17
C ALA A 339 -9.79 1.38 -12.38
N VAL A 340 -10.17 0.32 -13.09
CA VAL A 340 -10.37 -1.02 -12.53
C VAL A 340 -9.15 -1.89 -12.85
N PRO A 341 -8.64 -2.70 -11.88
CA PRO A 341 -7.58 -3.66 -12.14
C PRO A 341 -7.94 -4.62 -13.28
N ARG A 342 -6.92 -5.03 -14.06
CA ARG A 342 -7.12 -5.99 -15.16
C ARG A 342 -7.63 -7.34 -14.62
N PRO A 343 -8.52 -8.03 -15.35
CA PRO A 343 -8.94 -9.38 -15.00
C PRO A 343 -7.75 -10.34 -14.85
N GLY A 344 -7.80 -11.20 -13.82
CA GLY A 344 -6.77 -12.20 -13.57
C GLY A 344 -5.40 -11.63 -13.17
N ARG A 345 -5.33 -10.37 -12.72
CA ARG A 345 -4.07 -9.71 -12.34
C ARG A 345 -3.23 -10.55 -11.37
N LEU A 346 -1.94 -10.61 -11.66
CA LEU A 346 -0.92 -11.30 -10.87
C LEU A 346 0.15 -10.34 -10.38
N LEU A 347 0.64 -10.58 -9.17
CA LEU A 347 1.92 -10.07 -8.71
C LEU A 347 3.05 -10.73 -9.51
N ALA A 348 4.04 -9.95 -9.90
CA ALA A 348 5.28 -10.44 -10.49
C ALA A 348 6.13 -11.20 -9.46
N SER A 349 6.05 -10.83 -8.18
CA SER A 349 6.57 -11.66 -7.09
C SER A 349 5.79 -11.49 -5.79
N LEU A 350 5.71 -12.58 -5.03
CA LEU A 350 5.17 -12.65 -3.68
C LEU A 350 6.28 -13.19 -2.76
N ASP A 351 7.06 -12.29 -2.19
CA ASP A 351 8.28 -12.56 -1.42
C ASP A 351 8.06 -12.36 0.09
N CYS A 352 6.97 -12.92 0.61
CA CYS A 352 6.61 -12.89 2.03
C CYS A 352 5.77 -14.12 2.42
N ALA A 353 5.65 -14.37 3.72
CA ALA A 353 4.75 -15.40 4.23
C ALA A 353 3.29 -14.97 4.02
N LEU A 354 2.43 -15.92 3.67
CA LEU A 354 0.99 -15.65 3.56
C LEU A 354 0.38 -15.44 4.95
N ASP A 355 -0.19 -14.26 5.17
CA ASP A 355 -0.93 -13.90 6.37
C ASP A 355 -2.15 -13.02 6.04
N ALA A 356 -2.83 -12.51 7.06
CA ALA A 356 -4.00 -11.65 6.89
C ALA A 356 -3.68 -10.32 6.19
N THR A 357 -2.48 -9.76 6.39
CA THR A 357 -2.03 -8.51 5.76
C THR A 357 -1.75 -8.72 4.28
N VAL A 358 -1.12 -9.84 3.92
CA VAL A 358 -0.96 -10.25 2.53
C VAL A 358 -2.31 -10.45 1.88
N MET A 359 -3.23 -11.18 2.53
CA MET A 359 -4.59 -11.35 1.99
C MET A 359 -5.34 -10.02 1.84
N HIS A 360 -5.15 -9.08 2.78
CA HIS A 360 -5.69 -7.72 2.69
C HIS A 360 -5.27 -7.04 1.38
N HIS A 361 -3.97 -7.02 1.07
CA HIS A 361 -3.46 -6.44 -0.17
C HIS A 361 -3.98 -7.16 -1.42
N LEU A 362 -4.02 -8.50 -1.40
CA LEU A 362 -4.51 -9.27 -2.55
C LEU A 362 -5.98 -8.95 -2.89
N LEU A 363 -6.82 -8.79 -1.86
CA LEU A 363 -8.24 -8.42 -2.00
C LEU A 363 -8.41 -6.95 -2.38
N CYS A 364 -7.73 -6.04 -1.67
CA CYS A 364 -7.83 -4.59 -1.80
C CYS A 364 -7.44 -4.10 -3.20
N ASP A 365 -6.40 -4.69 -3.80
CA ASP A 365 -5.80 -4.23 -5.06
C ASP A 365 -6.11 -5.17 -6.25
N GLY A 366 -7.00 -6.14 -6.04
CA GLY A 366 -7.56 -6.97 -7.11
C GLY A 366 -6.58 -7.96 -7.73
N PHE A 367 -5.65 -8.54 -6.97
CA PHE A 367 -4.73 -9.57 -7.43
C PHE A 367 -5.40 -10.95 -7.54
N THR A 368 -6.43 -11.01 -8.37
CA THR A 368 -7.34 -12.16 -8.50
C THR A 368 -6.65 -13.42 -9.02
N GLY A 369 -5.60 -13.28 -9.82
CA GLY A 369 -4.76 -14.40 -10.23
C GLY A 369 -4.07 -15.05 -9.03
N ASN A 370 -3.51 -14.25 -8.11
CA ASN A 370 -2.87 -14.75 -6.89
C ASN A 370 -3.90 -15.43 -5.99
N LEU A 371 -5.06 -14.79 -5.77
CA LEU A 371 -6.15 -15.38 -4.97
C LEU A 371 -6.57 -16.77 -5.49
N ARG A 372 -6.66 -16.94 -6.82
CA ARG A 372 -6.97 -18.24 -7.43
C ARG A 372 -5.84 -19.25 -7.23
N GLN A 373 -4.59 -18.84 -7.39
CA GLN A 373 -3.42 -19.72 -7.18
C GLN A 373 -3.30 -20.19 -5.72
N LEU A 374 -3.80 -19.42 -4.75
CA LEU A 374 -3.79 -19.81 -3.34
C LEU A 374 -4.75 -20.97 -3.03
N ALA A 375 -5.72 -21.30 -3.87
CA ALA A 375 -6.79 -22.25 -3.54
C ALA A 375 -6.28 -23.62 -3.05
N ALA A 376 -5.26 -24.18 -3.70
CA ALA A 376 -4.70 -25.48 -3.32
C ALA A 376 -4.05 -25.43 -1.93
N THR A 377 -3.18 -24.43 -1.68
CA THR A 377 -2.55 -24.23 -0.37
C THR A 377 -3.60 -23.94 0.70
N PHE A 378 -4.56 -23.06 0.39
CA PHE A 378 -5.63 -22.65 1.28
C PHE A 378 -6.52 -23.83 1.71
N ALA A 379 -6.80 -24.78 0.81
CA ALA A 379 -7.60 -25.96 1.12
C ALA A 379 -7.01 -26.83 2.24
N THR A 380 -5.67 -26.87 2.35
CA THR A 380 -4.94 -27.67 3.34
C THR A 380 -4.91 -27.06 4.75
N LEU A 381 -5.30 -25.79 4.89
CA LEU A 381 -5.24 -25.08 6.16
C LEU A 381 -6.37 -25.51 7.12
N PRO A 382 -6.14 -25.46 8.44
CA PRO A 382 -7.20 -25.55 9.44
C PRO A 382 -8.27 -24.47 9.24
N ASP A 383 -9.51 -24.79 9.58
CA ASP A 383 -10.67 -23.90 9.36
C ASP A 383 -10.51 -22.53 10.02
N GLU A 384 -9.97 -22.47 11.24
CA GLU A 384 -9.69 -21.20 11.92
C GLU A 384 -8.71 -20.34 11.12
N GLN A 385 -7.64 -20.93 10.58
CA GLN A 385 -6.67 -20.22 9.76
C GLN A 385 -7.28 -19.75 8.43
N LYS A 386 -8.13 -20.57 7.80
CA LYS A 386 -8.87 -20.16 6.60
C LYS A 386 -9.73 -18.93 6.87
N ILE A 387 -10.46 -18.93 7.99
CA ILE A 387 -11.32 -17.82 8.40
C ILE A 387 -10.48 -16.56 8.66
N THR A 388 -9.41 -16.66 9.45
CA THR A 388 -8.53 -15.52 9.76
C THR A 388 -7.85 -14.95 8.52
N LEU A 389 -7.31 -15.80 7.64
CA LEU A 389 -6.68 -15.36 6.41
C LEU A 389 -7.71 -14.67 5.51
N LEU A 390 -8.84 -15.32 5.22
CA LEU A 390 -9.84 -14.79 4.28
C LEU A 390 -10.57 -13.54 4.82
N ALA A 391 -10.61 -13.35 6.14
CA ALA A 391 -11.03 -12.08 6.72
C ALA A 391 -10.14 -10.91 6.27
N GLY A 392 -8.85 -11.15 6.05
CA GLY A 392 -7.92 -10.23 5.38
C GLY A 392 -7.95 -8.82 5.97
N LYS A 393 -7.97 -8.71 7.29
CA LYS A 393 -8.12 -7.45 8.01
C LYS A 393 -6.78 -6.74 8.18
N ASN A 394 -6.77 -5.41 8.03
CA ASN A 394 -5.65 -4.58 8.45
C ASN A 394 -5.69 -4.30 9.96
N ASP A 395 -4.76 -3.49 10.46
CA ASP A 395 -4.66 -3.15 11.88
C ASP A 395 -5.86 -2.39 12.47
N LYS A 396 -6.71 -1.82 11.61
CA LYS A 396 -7.95 -1.14 12.00
C LYS A 396 -9.15 -2.07 11.94
N ASP A 397 -8.97 -3.38 11.79
CA ASP A 397 -10.02 -4.37 11.57
C ASP A 397 -10.78 -4.20 10.23
N GLU A 398 -10.28 -3.39 9.30
CA GLU A 398 -10.91 -3.19 7.99
C GLU A 398 -10.54 -4.34 7.03
N PRO A 399 -11.53 -5.10 6.51
CA PRO A 399 -11.28 -6.18 5.56
C PRO A 399 -10.80 -5.68 4.20
N GLY A 400 -9.84 -6.37 3.57
CA GLY A 400 -9.45 -6.09 2.18
C GLY A 400 -10.63 -6.26 1.21
N LEU A 401 -11.57 -7.16 1.53
CA LEU A 401 -12.81 -7.32 0.76
C LEU A 401 -13.68 -6.05 0.78
N TYR A 402 -13.71 -5.30 1.89
CA TYR A 402 -14.44 -4.02 1.95
C TYR A 402 -13.86 -3.02 0.95
N LYS A 403 -12.53 -2.94 0.83
CA LYS A 403 -11.87 -2.11 -0.20
C LYS A 403 -12.20 -2.58 -1.62
N ALA A 404 -12.29 -3.89 -1.85
CA ALA A 404 -12.72 -4.42 -3.14
C ALA A 404 -14.16 -3.98 -3.50
N PHE A 405 -15.08 -3.94 -2.53
CA PHE A 405 -16.41 -3.36 -2.72
C PHE A 405 -16.36 -1.87 -3.05
N GLN A 406 -15.60 -1.10 -2.26
CA GLN A 406 -15.46 0.35 -2.43
C GLN A 406 -14.90 0.72 -3.82
N ARG A 407 -13.99 -0.09 -4.36
CA ARG A 407 -13.28 0.14 -5.63
C ARG A 407 -13.87 -0.63 -6.83
N GLY A 408 -15.01 -1.32 -6.66
CA GLY A 408 -15.70 -1.97 -7.78
C GLY A 408 -14.97 -3.17 -8.39
N HIS A 409 -14.13 -3.87 -7.63
CA HIS A 409 -13.35 -5.01 -8.13
C HIS A 409 -14.20 -6.27 -8.32
N ALA A 410 -15.00 -6.31 -9.39
CA ALA A 410 -15.94 -7.39 -9.69
C ALA A 410 -15.26 -8.78 -9.76
N ASP A 411 -14.10 -8.89 -10.42
CA ASP A 411 -13.36 -10.16 -10.53
C ASP A 411 -12.87 -10.69 -9.18
N THR A 412 -12.63 -9.80 -8.21
CA THR A 412 -12.27 -10.18 -6.84
C THR A 412 -13.40 -10.94 -6.19
N MET A 413 -14.67 -10.64 -6.49
CA MET A 413 -15.80 -11.41 -5.95
C MET A 413 -15.77 -12.88 -6.40
N HIS A 414 -15.42 -13.12 -7.67
CA HIS A 414 -15.28 -14.48 -8.20
C HIS A 414 -14.09 -15.23 -7.60
N ALA A 415 -12.95 -14.58 -7.47
CA ALA A 415 -11.78 -15.18 -6.83
C ALA A 415 -12.01 -15.43 -5.33
N PHE A 416 -12.68 -14.50 -4.65
CA PHE A 416 -13.08 -14.64 -3.24
C PHE A 416 -14.05 -15.80 -3.06
N ALA A 417 -15.03 -15.99 -3.95
CA ALA A 417 -15.96 -17.11 -3.88
C ALA A 417 -15.26 -18.47 -3.92
N ILE A 418 -14.18 -18.61 -4.69
CA ILE A 418 -13.38 -19.85 -4.75
C ILE A 418 -12.79 -20.17 -3.37
N LEU A 419 -12.20 -19.18 -2.69
CA LEU A 419 -11.65 -19.36 -1.35
C LEU A 419 -12.75 -19.55 -0.30
N LEU A 420 -13.85 -18.80 -0.41
CA LEU A 420 -15.01 -18.88 0.49
C LEU A 420 -15.66 -20.26 0.49
N ALA A 421 -15.68 -20.95 -0.65
CA ALA A 421 -16.20 -22.30 -0.78
C ALA A 421 -15.43 -23.32 0.08
N LEU A 422 -14.15 -23.04 0.38
CA LEU A 422 -13.28 -23.88 1.21
C LEU A 422 -13.41 -23.58 2.72
N VAL A 423 -14.13 -22.51 3.08
CA VAL A 423 -14.39 -22.12 4.47
C VAL A 423 -15.68 -22.80 4.98
N PRO A 424 -15.76 -23.18 6.28
CA PRO A 424 -17.00 -23.69 6.88
C PRO A 424 -18.19 -22.77 6.62
N GLN A 425 -19.33 -23.36 6.27
CA GLN A 425 -20.54 -22.62 5.90
C GLN A 425 -20.97 -21.60 6.97
N ALA A 426 -20.80 -21.93 8.25
CA ALA A 426 -21.14 -21.06 9.38
C ALA A 426 -20.39 -19.72 9.39
N ALA A 427 -19.18 -19.64 8.82
CA ALA A 427 -18.38 -18.42 8.80
C ALA A 427 -18.60 -17.57 7.53
N ARG A 428 -19.19 -18.13 6.46
CA ARG A 428 -19.26 -17.49 5.15
C ARG A 428 -20.08 -16.20 5.15
N HIS A 429 -21.18 -16.18 5.90
CA HIS A 429 -22.02 -15.00 6.04
C HIS A 429 -21.22 -13.82 6.64
N ALA A 430 -20.55 -14.05 7.78
CA ALA A 430 -19.79 -13.01 8.47
C ALA A 430 -18.64 -12.46 7.62
N LEU A 431 -17.93 -13.32 6.89
CA LEU A 431 -16.86 -12.91 5.99
C LEU A 431 -17.39 -12.09 4.81
N LEU A 432 -18.53 -12.49 4.24
CA LEU A 432 -19.11 -11.83 3.08
C LEU A 432 -19.74 -10.47 3.41
N MET A 433 -20.14 -10.23 4.66
CA MET A 433 -20.58 -8.90 5.09
C MET A 433 -19.49 -7.83 4.91
N ALA A 434 -18.21 -8.22 5.02
CA ALA A 434 -17.05 -7.32 4.89
C ALA A 434 -17.21 -6.02 5.68
N TRP A 435 -17.57 -6.13 6.97
CA TRP A 435 -17.87 -4.97 7.80
C TRP A 435 -16.67 -4.04 7.97
N HIS A 436 -16.84 -2.78 7.59
CA HIS A 436 -15.98 -1.70 8.03
C HIS A 436 -16.22 -1.41 9.53
N PRO A 437 -15.18 -1.05 10.31
CA PRO A 437 -15.29 -0.71 11.73
C PRO A 437 -16.33 0.37 12.07
N GLU A 438 -16.60 1.29 11.15
CA GLU A 438 -17.63 2.34 11.29
C GLU A 438 -19.05 1.83 10.98
N ALA A 439 -19.29 0.54 11.16
CA ALA A 439 -20.59 -0.08 10.92
C ALA A 439 -21.11 0.06 9.47
N VAL A 440 -20.21 0.01 8.48
CA VAL A 440 -20.57 0.05 7.05
C VAL A 440 -20.33 -1.31 6.40
N PRO A 441 -21.36 -2.03 5.93
CA PRO A 441 -21.19 -3.27 5.18
C PRO A 441 -20.54 -3.05 3.81
N GLY A 442 -19.76 -4.01 3.32
CA GLY A 442 -19.10 -3.92 2.01
C GLY A 442 -20.06 -3.63 0.86
N LEU A 443 -21.17 -4.37 0.78
CA LEU A 443 -22.17 -4.17 -0.29
C LEU A 443 -22.77 -2.75 -0.30
N TYR A 444 -22.90 -2.10 0.87
CA TYR A 444 -23.33 -0.70 0.96
C TYR A 444 -22.33 0.24 0.27
N ALA A 445 -21.02 0.02 0.47
CA ALA A 445 -19.99 0.81 -0.20
C ALA A 445 -20.01 0.65 -1.73
N ALA A 446 -20.37 -0.54 -2.24
CA ALA A 446 -20.52 -0.74 -3.69
C ALA A 446 -21.70 0.03 -4.29
N PHE A 447 -22.81 0.19 -3.56
CA PHE A 447 -23.92 1.04 -3.99
C PHE A 447 -23.53 2.52 -4.05
N LEU A 448 -22.78 3.01 -3.05
CA LEU A 448 -22.26 4.38 -3.06
C LEU A 448 -21.31 4.64 -4.23
N GLY A 449 -20.45 3.66 -4.53
CA GLY A 449 -19.46 3.76 -5.61
C GLY A 449 -20.02 3.55 -7.02
N GLY A 450 -21.28 3.15 -7.17
CA GLY A 450 -21.90 2.95 -8.48
C GLY A 450 -21.50 1.65 -9.20
N HIS A 451 -21.05 0.63 -8.47
CA HIS A 451 -20.34 -0.52 -9.03
C HIS A 451 -21.27 -1.65 -9.51
N ALA A 452 -21.96 -1.44 -10.63
CA ALA A 452 -22.94 -2.37 -11.20
C ALA A 452 -22.36 -3.77 -11.51
N ASP A 453 -21.16 -3.85 -12.08
CA ASP A 453 -20.54 -5.15 -12.42
C ASP A 453 -20.16 -5.95 -11.18
N LEU A 454 -19.75 -5.27 -10.10
CA LEU A 454 -19.47 -5.92 -8.84
C LEU A 454 -20.76 -6.49 -8.21
N LEU A 455 -21.89 -5.79 -8.30
CA LEU A 455 -23.19 -6.30 -7.86
C LEU A 455 -23.60 -7.57 -8.59
N ARG A 456 -23.35 -7.64 -9.91
CA ARG A 456 -23.57 -8.86 -10.69
C ARG A 456 -22.65 -9.99 -10.22
N ALA A 457 -21.35 -9.70 -10.05
CA ALA A 457 -20.36 -10.67 -9.60
C ALA A 457 -20.59 -11.18 -8.17
N TYR A 458 -21.21 -10.36 -7.30
CA TYR A 458 -21.56 -10.71 -5.92
C TYR A 458 -22.46 -11.95 -5.79
N CYS A 459 -23.16 -12.35 -6.87
CA CYS A 459 -23.90 -13.60 -6.92
C CYS A 459 -23.04 -14.82 -6.59
N ALA A 460 -21.78 -14.85 -7.05
CA ALA A 460 -20.89 -15.99 -6.87
C ALA A 460 -20.63 -16.31 -5.38
N PRO A 461 -20.17 -15.38 -4.54
CA PRO A 461 -20.04 -15.66 -3.12
C PRO A 461 -21.39 -15.78 -2.39
N LEU A 462 -22.44 -15.08 -2.83
CA LEU A 462 -23.75 -15.12 -2.18
C LEU A 462 -24.42 -16.51 -2.25
N GLN A 463 -24.26 -17.23 -3.36
CA GLN A 463 -24.80 -18.59 -3.51
C GLN A 463 -24.22 -19.58 -2.49
N LEU A 464 -23.00 -19.32 -1.99
CA LEU A 464 -22.33 -20.15 -0.99
C LEU A 464 -22.87 -19.97 0.44
N VAL A 465 -23.69 -18.93 0.65
CA VAL A 465 -24.41 -18.66 1.90
C VAL A 465 -25.80 -19.30 1.83
N PRO A 466 -26.29 -19.93 2.92
CA PRO A 466 -27.65 -20.47 2.98
C PRO A 466 -28.72 -19.42 2.64
N PRO A 467 -29.84 -19.80 2.00
CA PRO A 467 -30.90 -18.86 1.63
C PRO A 467 -31.39 -17.96 2.77
N SER A 468 -31.50 -18.50 3.99
CA SER A 468 -31.90 -17.76 5.19
C SER A 468 -30.97 -16.61 5.57
N GLY A 469 -29.70 -16.64 5.15
CA GLY A 469 -28.72 -15.58 5.41
C GLY A 469 -28.63 -14.53 4.29
N ARG A 470 -29.13 -14.82 3.08
CA ARG A 470 -28.90 -13.97 1.90
C ARG A 470 -29.63 -12.63 1.99
N SER A 471 -30.85 -12.63 2.51
CA SER A 471 -31.66 -11.41 2.66
C SER A 471 -30.96 -10.38 3.55
N SER A 472 -30.35 -10.83 4.65
CA SER A 472 -29.60 -9.95 5.56
C SER A 472 -28.35 -9.33 4.92
N LEU A 473 -27.66 -10.08 4.04
CA LEU A 473 -26.52 -9.58 3.28
C LEU A 473 -26.94 -8.53 2.24
N LEU A 474 -28.08 -8.73 1.56
CA LEU A 474 -28.60 -7.81 0.55
C LEU A 474 -29.24 -6.55 1.14
N ALA A 475 -29.74 -6.63 2.38
CA ALA A 475 -30.31 -5.47 3.07
C ALA A 475 -29.27 -4.35 3.27
N ALA A 476 -27.99 -4.72 3.41
CA ALA A 476 -26.80 -3.86 3.46
C ALA A 476 -27.12 -2.39 3.76
N SER A 477 -27.24 -2.05 5.04
CA SER A 477 -27.66 -0.73 5.50
C SER A 477 -26.64 -0.13 6.45
N THR A 478 -26.46 1.19 6.38
CA THR A 478 -25.77 1.96 7.43
C THR A 478 -26.73 2.93 8.06
N GLU A 479 -26.72 3.00 9.40
CA GLU A 479 -27.58 3.90 10.17
C GLU A 479 -29.06 3.87 9.68
N GLY A 480 -29.61 2.70 9.37
CA GLY A 480 -31.01 2.57 8.90
C GLY A 480 -31.30 3.09 7.48
N VAL A 481 -30.28 3.35 6.67
CA VAL A 481 -30.41 3.65 5.22
C VAL A 481 -29.90 2.46 4.42
N ALA A 482 -30.76 1.85 3.60
CA ALA A 482 -30.38 0.74 2.73
C ALA A 482 -29.44 1.21 1.60
N GLY A 483 -28.47 0.37 1.19
CA GLY A 483 -27.56 0.72 0.09
C GLY A 483 -28.29 0.97 -1.24
N LEU A 484 -29.33 0.18 -1.54
CA LEU A 484 -30.17 0.40 -2.71
C LEU A 484 -30.88 1.77 -2.68
N HIS A 485 -31.19 2.31 -1.49
CA HIS A 485 -31.75 3.66 -1.36
C HIS A 485 -30.74 4.71 -1.86
N CYS A 486 -29.44 4.54 -1.58
CA CYS A 486 -28.41 5.44 -2.07
C CYS A 486 -28.33 5.45 -3.60
N ALA A 487 -28.51 4.29 -4.24
CA ALA A 487 -28.58 4.21 -5.70
C ALA A 487 -29.80 4.95 -6.27
N PHE A 488 -30.92 5.01 -5.57
CA PHE A 488 -32.06 5.84 -5.99
C PHE A 488 -31.86 7.33 -5.76
N PHE A 489 -30.98 7.72 -4.84
CA PHE A 489 -30.72 9.11 -4.50
C PHE A 489 -29.66 9.76 -5.39
N LEU A 490 -28.62 9.01 -5.76
CA LEU A 490 -27.48 9.52 -6.53
C LEU A 490 -27.81 9.54 -8.05
N PRO A 491 -27.35 10.57 -8.79
CA PRO A 491 -27.57 10.64 -10.24
C PRO A 491 -26.81 9.53 -10.98
N GLY A 492 -27.37 9.08 -12.11
CA GLY A 492 -26.69 8.14 -13.03
C GLY A 492 -26.66 6.66 -12.59
N GLN A 493 -27.33 6.30 -11.49
CA GLN A 493 -27.25 4.96 -10.87
C GLN A 493 -28.25 3.93 -11.42
N ALA A 494 -28.88 4.17 -12.57
CA ALA A 494 -29.88 3.27 -13.13
C ALA A 494 -29.33 1.86 -13.38
N GLU A 495 -28.08 1.74 -13.84
CA GLU A 495 -27.41 0.44 -14.05
C GLU A 495 -27.19 -0.34 -12.76
N VAL A 496 -26.88 0.35 -11.65
CA VAL A 496 -26.73 -0.27 -10.33
C VAL A 496 -28.06 -0.85 -9.83
N ILE A 497 -29.15 -0.10 -10.02
CA ILE A 497 -30.49 -0.57 -9.68
C ILE A 497 -30.85 -1.81 -10.50
N ARG A 498 -30.57 -1.82 -11.81
CA ARG A 498 -30.79 -3.02 -12.66
C ARG A 498 -29.91 -4.18 -12.23
N ALA A 499 -28.63 -3.94 -11.96
CA ALA A 499 -27.67 -4.97 -11.56
C ALA A 499 -28.08 -5.68 -10.26
N PHE A 500 -28.81 -5.01 -9.37
CA PHE A 500 -29.34 -5.61 -8.14
C PHE A 500 -30.34 -6.74 -8.37
N SER A 501 -30.97 -6.83 -9.55
CA SER A 501 -31.84 -7.95 -9.92
C SER A 501 -31.13 -9.31 -9.81
N ALA A 502 -29.85 -9.38 -10.18
CA ALA A 502 -29.07 -10.62 -10.16
C ALA A 502 -28.93 -11.21 -8.74
N PRO A 503 -28.42 -10.49 -7.73
CA PRO A 503 -28.39 -11.01 -6.36
C PRO A 503 -29.79 -11.17 -5.77
N LEU A 504 -30.76 -10.32 -6.12
CA LEU A 504 -32.15 -10.43 -5.63
C LEU A 504 -32.82 -11.75 -6.05
N ALA A 505 -32.48 -12.29 -7.22
CA ALA A 505 -32.98 -13.58 -7.70
C ALA A 505 -32.61 -14.75 -6.76
N LEU A 506 -31.51 -14.61 -6.02
CA LEU A 506 -30.98 -15.65 -5.12
C LEU A 506 -31.62 -15.62 -3.73
N VAL A 507 -32.44 -14.61 -3.45
CA VAL A 507 -33.14 -14.40 -2.18
C VAL A 507 -34.55 -15.02 -2.25
N PRO A 508 -35.07 -15.59 -1.14
CA PRO A 508 -36.46 -16.07 -1.07
C PRO A 508 -37.46 -14.99 -1.49
N GLU A 509 -38.49 -15.38 -2.24
CA GLU A 509 -39.47 -14.42 -2.80
C GLU A 509 -40.17 -13.59 -1.73
N ALA A 510 -40.43 -14.19 -0.56
CA ALA A 510 -41.05 -13.55 0.59
C ALA A 510 -40.27 -12.32 1.10
N ASP A 511 -38.95 -12.27 0.92
CA ASP A 511 -38.10 -11.21 1.42
C ASP A 511 -37.86 -10.09 0.38
N ARG A 512 -38.15 -10.35 -0.91
CA ARG A 512 -37.80 -9.45 -2.01
C ARG A 512 -38.47 -8.08 -1.89
N ALA A 513 -39.75 -8.02 -1.49
CA ALA A 513 -40.44 -6.74 -1.33
C ALA A 513 -39.78 -5.84 -0.28
N ALA A 514 -39.32 -6.40 0.84
CA ALA A 514 -38.68 -5.63 1.90
C ALA A 514 -37.36 -5.02 1.44
N LEU A 515 -36.58 -5.76 0.66
CA LEU A 515 -35.32 -5.29 0.07
C LEU A 515 -35.55 -4.23 -1.01
N VAL A 516 -36.50 -4.48 -1.92
CA VAL A 516 -36.85 -3.57 -3.03
C VAL A 516 -37.47 -2.27 -2.54
N ALA A 517 -38.11 -2.26 -1.36
CA ALA A 517 -38.61 -1.03 -0.74
C ALA A 517 -37.51 -0.01 -0.43
N ALA A 518 -36.26 -0.47 -0.27
CA ALA A 518 -35.06 0.37 -0.12
C ALA A 518 -35.29 1.57 0.79
N LYS A 519 -35.68 1.34 2.05
CA LYS A 519 -36.12 2.40 2.95
C LYS A 519 -34.95 3.16 3.60
N ASN A 520 -35.18 4.44 3.91
CA ASN A 520 -34.32 5.22 4.81
C ASN A 520 -34.84 5.22 6.26
N ARG A 521 -34.18 5.97 7.15
CA ARG A 521 -34.57 6.11 8.59
C ARG A 521 -35.99 6.62 8.81
N ARG A 522 -36.55 7.35 7.85
CA ARG A 522 -37.93 7.88 7.91
C ARG A 522 -38.94 6.90 7.33
N GLY A 523 -38.50 5.72 6.87
CA GLY A 523 -39.33 4.74 6.19
C GLY A 523 -39.69 5.11 4.74
N GLU A 524 -39.07 6.17 4.19
CA GLU A 524 -39.32 6.63 2.82
C GLU A 524 -38.69 5.67 1.81
N ASN A 525 -39.43 5.35 0.75
CA ASN A 525 -39.02 4.39 -0.28
C ASN A 525 -38.06 5.06 -1.28
N GLY A 526 -37.02 4.35 -1.70
CA GLY A 526 -36.04 4.82 -2.68
C GLY A 526 -36.67 5.38 -3.98
N VAL A 527 -37.72 4.75 -4.53
CA VAL A 527 -38.37 5.24 -5.76
C VAL A 527 -39.00 6.64 -5.61
N LEU A 528 -39.50 6.97 -4.41
CA LEU A 528 -40.04 8.30 -4.13
C LEU A 528 -38.93 9.35 -4.08
N VAL A 529 -37.77 8.97 -3.55
CA VAL A 529 -36.60 9.85 -3.53
C VAL A 529 -36.10 10.09 -4.96
N ALA A 530 -36.02 9.06 -5.79
CA ALA A 530 -35.69 9.21 -7.21
C ALA A 530 -36.65 10.15 -7.95
N LEU A 531 -37.96 10.08 -7.64
CA LEU A 531 -38.95 11.00 -8.19
C LEU A 531 -38.71 12.45 -7.78
N ARG A 532 -38.47 12.70 -6.49
CA ARG A 532 -38.22 14.06 -5.95
C ARG A 532 -36.94 14.70 -6.49
N HIS A 533 -35.96 13.89 -6.87
CA HIS A 533 -34.70 14.33 -7.44
C HIS A 533 -34.65 14.26 -8.97
N GLY A 534 -35.75 13.94 -9.65
CA GLY A 534 -35.81 13.94 -11.12
C GLY A 534 -35.11 12.76 -11.80
N HIS A 535 -34.78 11.69 -11.08
CA HIS A 535 -34.01 10.55 -11.59
C HIS A 535 -34.89 9.57 -12.39
N ALA A 536 -35.36 9.99 -13.56
CA ALA A 536 -36.27 9.23 -14.41
C ALA A 536 -35.76 7.83 -14.76
N ASP A 537 -34.46 7.68 -15.05
CA ASP A 537 -33.87 6.38 -15.40
C ASP A 537 -33.81 5.41 -14.21
N ALA A 538 -33.63 5.92 -12.99
CA ALA A 538 -33.70 5.11 -11.78
C ALA A 538 -35.12 4.56 -11.57
N ILE A 539 -36.14 5.38 -11.83
CA ILE A 539 -37.55 4.95 -11.77
C ILE A 539 -37.86 3.90 -12.85
N ARG A 540 -37.31 4.06 -14.06
CA ARG A 540 -37.44 3.04 -15.11
C ARG A 540 -36.78 1.73 -14.70
N ALA A 541 -35.56 1.78 -14.15
CA ALA A 541 -34.85 0.61 -13.65
C ALA A 541 -35.57 -0.09 -12.48
N PHE A 542 -36.32 0.65 -11.66
CA PHE A 542 -37.11 0.08 -10.57
C PHE A 542 -38.17 -0.91 -11.05
N ARG A 543 -38.66 -0.77 -12.29
CA ARG A 543 -39.60 -1.72 -12.89
C ARG A 543 -39.05 -3.14 -12.88
N ASP A 544 -37.78 -3.30 -13.25
CA ASP A 544 -37.12 -4.61 -13.34
C ASP A 544 -37.09 -5.30 -11.96
N LEU A 545 -36.90 -4.51 -10.89
CA LEU A 545 -36.97 -5.00 -9.51
C LEU A 545 -38.39 -5.36 -9.09
N LEU A 546 -39.39 -4.57 -9.47
CA LEU A 546 -40.80 -4.85 -9.16
C LEU A 546 -41.30 -6.13 -9.83
N GLU A 547 -40.83 -6.44 -11.03
CA GLU A 547 -41.17 -7.69 -11.74
C GLU A 547 -40.74 -8.94 -10.94
N MET A 548 -39.70 -8.82 -10.10
CA MET A 548 -39.21 -9.90 -9.23
C MET A 548 -39.95 -10.04 -7.90
N VAL A 549 -40.81 -9.07 -7.56
CA VAL A 549 -41.62 -9.06 -6.33
C VAL A 549 -42.98 -9.70 -6.59
N PRO A 550 -43.55 -10.50 -5.66
CA PRO A 550 -44.90 -11.03 -5.79
C PRO A 550 -45.95 -9.94 -6.05
N GLN A 551 -46.86 -10.19 -6.98
CA GLN A 551 -47.80 -9.17 -7.49
C GLN A 551 -48.64 -8.52 -6.38
N GLU A 552 -49.04 -9.30 -5.37
CA GLU A 552 -49.78 -8.84 -4.19
C GLU A 552 -49.01 -7.81 -3.34
N GLN A 553 -47.67 -7.85 -3.34
CA GLN A 553 -46.81 -6.97 -2.54
C GLN A 553 -46.40 -5.70 -3.30
N ARG A 554 -46.47 -5.70 -4.64
CA ARG A 554 -46.04 -4.57 -5.49
C ARG A 554 -46.76 -3.26 -5.20
N ALA A 555 -48.05 -3.31 -4.82
CA ALA A 555 -48.83 -2.11 -4.54
C ALA A 555 -48.27 -1.29 -3.36
N ASN A 556 -47.70 -1.97 -2.35
CA ASN A 556 -47.11 -1.32 -1.17
C ASN A 556 -45.77 -0.63 -1.50
N LEU A 557 -45.19 -0.91 -2.67
CA LEU A 557 -43.95 -0.33 -3.16
C LEU A 557 -44.17 0.85 -4.10
N LEU A 558 -45.42 1.13 -4.48
CA LEU A 558 -45.85 2.23 -5.34
C LEU A 558 -46.81 3.18 -4.59
N PRO A 559 -46.33 3.91 -3.57
CA PRO A 559 -47.18 4.81 -2.80
C PRO A 559 -47.80 5.92 -3.68
N PRO A 560 -49.01 6.42 -3.34
CA PRO A 560 -49.58 7.57 -4.05
C PRO A 560 -48.68 8.79 -3.88
N VAL A 561 -48.49 9.54 -4.97
CA VAL A 561 -47.71 10.79 -4.98
C VAL A 561 -48.67 11.95 -4.86
N ASP A 562 -48.41 12.85 -3.93
CA ASP A 562 -49.07 14.16 -3.90
C ASP A 562 -48.38 15.06 -4.94
N HIS A 563 -49.11 15.39 -6.01
CA HIS A 563 -48.58 16.12 -7.17
C HIS A 563 -48.06 17.53 -6.82
N ALA A 564 -48.43 18.06 -5.65
CA ALA A 564 -47.96 19.37 -5.16
C ALA A 564 -46.47 19.40 -4.78
N ALA A 565 -45.81 18.25 -4.56
CA ALA A 565 -44.40 18.18 -4.17
C ALA A 565 -43.43 17.88 -5.34
N ALA A 566 -43.95 17.64 -6.54
CA ALA A 566 -43.18 17.29 -7.74
C ALA A 566 -43.35 18.32 -8.88
N SER A 567 -44.08 19.41 -8.66
CA SER A 567 -44.61 20.30 -9.72
C SER A 567 -43.63 21.30 -10.34
N ASP A 568 -42.32 21.11 -10.18
CA ASP A 568 -41.33 21.92 -10.91
C ASP A 568 -41.06 21.28 -12.28
N SER A 569 -41.08 22.09 -13.35
CA SER A 569 -40.92 21.60 -14.74
C SER A 569 -39.63 20.82 -14.98
N GLU A 570 -38.64 20.97 -14.12
CA GLU A 570 -37.34 20.27 -14.16
C GLU A 570 -37.46 18.76 -13.89
N HIS A 571 -38.53 18.28 -13.26
CA HIS A 571 -38.69 16.85 -12.90
C HIS A 571 -39.76 16.09 -13.70
N GLN A 572 -40.30 16.69 -14.77
CA GLN A 572 -41.39 16.11 -15.56
C GLN A 572 -41.09 14.69 -16.07
N ALA A 573 -39.86 14.44 -16.54
CA ALA A 573 -39.48 13.11 -17.04
C ALA A 573 -39.57 12.01 -15.97
N ALA A 574 -39.31 12.35 -14.70
CA ALA A 574 -39.41 11.41 -13.58
C ALA A 574 -40.87 11.16 -13.21
N ILE A 575 -41.72 12.20 -13.24
CA ILE A 575 -43.17 12.07 -13.06
C ILE A 575 -43.75 11.15 -14.13
N ASP A 576 -43.43 11.39 -15.40
CA ASP A 576 -43.91 10.58 -16.52
C ASP A 576 -43.46 9.11 -16.39
N ALA A 577 -42.20 8.89 -15.99
CA ALA A 577 -41.68 7.55 -15.72
C ALA A 577 -42.46 6.85 -14.59
N TYR A 578 -42.74 7.57 -13.50
CA TYR A 578 -43.46 7.04 -12.35
C TYR A 578 -44.93 6.73 -12.66
N GLU A 579 -45.60 7.61 -13.40
CA GLU A 579 -46.97 7.36 -13.86
C GLU A 579 -47.06 6.18 -14.81
N SER A 580 -46.12 6.08 -15.75
CA SER A 580 -46.01 4.93 -16.65
C SER A 580 -45.87 3.62 -15.86
N LEU A 581 -45.04 3.63 -14.81
CA LEU A 581 -44.87 2.49 -13.92
C LEU A 581 -46.17 2.12 -13.16
N ARG A 582 -46.91 3.11 -12.66
CA ARG A 582 -48.21 2.89 -11.99
C ARG A 582 -49.27 2.35 -12.94
N ARG A 583 -49.32 2.86 -14.19
CA ARG A 583 -50.23 2.36 -15.23
C ARG A 583 -49.91 0.92 -15.61
N TRP A 584 -48.62 0.59 -15.76
CA TRP A 584 -48.16 -0.77 -16.00
C TRP A 584 -48.61 -1.73 -14.88
N HIS A 585 -48.38 -1.38 -13.61
CA HIS A 585 -48.84 -2.20 -12.48
C HIS A 585 -50.36 -2.37 -12.47
N SER A 586 -51.13 -1.30 -12.72
CA SER A 586 -52.59 -1.35 -12.76
C SER A 586 -53.13 -2.21 -13.90
N GLY A 587 -52.49 -2.18 -15.07
CA GLY A 587 -52.81 -3.04 -16.22
C GLY A 587 -52.46 -4.50 -15.98
N SER A 588 -51.37 -4.78 -15.24
CA SER A 588 -50.96 -6.14 -14.87
C SER A 588 -51.92 -6.85 -13.92
N ARG A 589 -52.73 -6.11 -13.14
CA ARG A 589 -53.78 -6.67 -12.27
C ARG A 589 -55.06 -7.08 -13.01
N ARG A 590 -55.27 -6.58 -14.23
CA ARG A 590 -56.48 -6.83 -15.04
C ARG A 590 -56.33 -8.02 -16.00
N ARG A 591 -55.12 -8.55 -16.14
CA ARG A 591 -54.80 -9.80 -16.84
C ARG A 591 -54.53 -10.86 -15.79
#